data_AF-A0A6M1TX48-F1
#
_entry.id   AF-A0A6M1TX48-F1
#
_cell.length_a   1.000
_cell.length_b   1.000
_cell.length_c   1.000
_cell.angle_alpha   90.00
_cell.angle_beta   90.00
_cell.angle_gamma   90.00
#
_symmetry.space_group_name_H-M   'P 1'
#
loop_
_entity.id
_entity.type
_entity.pdbx_description
1 polymer ?
#
loop_
_entity_poly.entity_id
_entity_poly.type
_entity_poly.pdbx_seq_one_letter_code
_entity_poly.pdbx_strand_id
1 'polypeptide(L)'
;MPPMQWDQRPEGREWTRDTLDALQDHDAMLAATVPADVATWCPGYAEAPIEDRRAFWAGLMSAVARYESTWNPQASGGGGRYIGVMQISPVSASYHQCEANTVSELKDGSENLECAAQMMAKAVARDGLVVGGGNRGIGRDWMPFRNAEKRAAMAAWTRAQPYCQG
;
A
#
# COMPACT_ATOMS: atom_id res chain seq x y z
N MET A 1 9.05 2.43 -15.12
CA MET A 1 8.34 2.35 -13.84
C MET A 1 7.09 1.51 -14.06
N PRO A 2 6.79 0.56 -13.17
CA PRO A 2 5.52 -0.16 -13.20
C PRO A 2 4.34 0.82 -13.08
N PRO A 3 3.18 0.56 -13.69
CA PRO A 3 2.02 1.45 -13.59
C PRO A 3 1.49 1.55 -12.15
N MET A 4 1.21 2.77 -11.69
CA MET A 4 0.58 3.05 -10.39
C MET A 4 -0.66 3.92 -10.58
N GLN A 5 -1.68 3.79 -9.72
CA GLN A 5 -2.86 4.65 -9.85
C GLN A 5 -2.55 6.13 -9.58
N TRP A 6 -1.53 6.43 -8.78
CA TRP A 6 -1.09 7.79 -8.50
C TRP A 6 -0.28 8.43 -9.63
N ASP A 7 -0.01 7.75 -10.76
CA ASP A 7 0.81 8.28 -11.86
C ASP A 7 0.27 9.56 -12.51
N GLN A 8 -0.97 9.93 -12.18
CA GLN A 8 -1.61 11.20 -12.58
C GLN A 8 -1.09 12.39 -11.76
N ARG A 9 -0.38 12.12 -10.64
CA ARG A 9 0.28 13.12 -9.81
C ARG A 9 1.64 13.49 -10.41
N PRO A 10 2.05 14.76 -10.33
CA PRO A 10 3.42 15.16 -10.66
C PRO A 10 4.48 14.36 -9.89
N GLU A 11 4.20 14.01 -8.63
CA GLU A 11 5.08 13.26 -7.72
C GLU A 11 5.06 11.74 -8.00
N GLY A 12 4.16 11.24 -8.85
CA GLY A 12 3.88 9.81 -8.97
C GLY A 12 5.09 8.94 -9.34
N ARG A 13 6.01 9.46 -10.15
CA ARG A 13 7.25 8.75 -10.50
C ARG A 13 8.20 8.62 -9.30
N GLU A 14 8.35 9.69 -8.52
CA GLU A 14 9.17 9.72 -7.30
C GLU A 14 8.58 8.77 -6.25
N TRP A 15 7.29 8.91 -5.97
CA TRP A 15 6.57 8.02 -5.05
C TRP A 15 6.69 6.56 -5.43
N THR A 16 6.59 6.22 -6.71
CA THR A 16 6.76 4.83 -7.15
C THR A 16 8.17 4.32 -6.85
N ARG A 17 9.21 5.12 -7.11
CA ARG A 17 10.60 4.71 -6.84
C ARG A 17 10.81 4.51 -5.34
N ASP A 18 10.48 5.53 -4.55
CA ASP A 18 10.75 5.52 -3.11
C ASP A 18 9.92 4.44 -2.39
N THR A 19 8.68 4.20 -2.85
CA THR A 19 7.86 3.08 -2.34
C THR A 19 8.47 1.72 -2.68
N LEU A 20 9.02 1.53 -3.89
CA LEU A 20 9.67 0.26 -4.26
C LEU A 20 10.93 0.02 -3.43
N ASP A 21 11.70 1.07 -3.14
CA ASP A 21 12.87 1.01 -2.27
C ASP A 21 12.45 0.64 -0.83
N ALA A 22 11.43 1.29 -0.28
CA ALA A 22 10.88 0.96 1.05
C ALA A 22 10.32 -0.48 1.13
N LEU A 23 9.68 -0.96 0.07
CA LEU A 23 9.17 -2.33 0.01
C LEU A 23 10.29 -3.38 -0.04
N GLN A 24 11.41 -3.07 -0.71
CA GLN A 24 12.57 -3.96 -0.80
C GLN A 24 13.12 -4.31 0.59
N ASP A 25 13.17 -3.34 1.51
CA ASP A 25 13.61 -3.55 2.90
C ASP A 25 12.69 -4.48 3.69
N HIS A 26 11.53 -4.83 3.13
CA HIS A 26 10.51 -5.67 3.74
C HIS A 26 10.18 -6.92 2.92
N ASP A 27 10.98 -7.28 1.93
CA ASP A 27 10.74 -8.42 1.05
C ASP A 27 10.46 -9.72 1.80
N ALA A 28 11.24 -10.02 2.85
CA ALA A 28 11.07 -11.23 3.66
C ALA A 28 9.68 -11.35 4.31
N MET A 29 8.99 -10.22 4.52
CA MET A 29 7.63 -10.13 5.07
C MET A 29 6.55 -9.98 3.99
N LEU A 30 6.93 -9.52 2.80
CA LEU A 30 6.05 -9.18 1.69
C LEU A 30 6.38 -9.98 0.44
N ALA A 31 7.24 -9.45 -0.43
CA ALA A 31 7.44 -9.94 -1.79
C ALA A 31 8.02 -11.36 -1.86
N ALA A 32 8.78 -11.80 -0.86
CA ALA A 32 9.33 -13.15 -0.79
C ALA A 32 8.33 -14.19 -0.26
N THR A 33 7.15 -13.76 0.19
CA THR A 33 6.08 -14.64 0.69
C THR A 33 4.96 -14.76 -0.35
N VAL A 34 4.09 -15.77 -0.21
CA VAL A 34 2.91 -15.92 -1.07
C VAL A 34 1.66 -15.92 -0.18
N PRO A 35 0.98 -14.77 -0.04
CA PRO A 35 -0.25 -14.69 0.74
C PRO A 35 -1.36 -15.59 0.16
N ALA A 36 -2.16 -16.22 1.00
CA ALA A 36 -3.11 -17.25 0.57
C ALA A 36 -4.21 -16.75 -0.38
N ASP A 37 -4.56 -15.46 -0.31
CA ASP A 37 -5.57 -14.81 -1.16
C ASP A 37 -4.94 -14.00 -2.32
N VAL A 38 -3.61 -14.06 -2.52
CA VAL A 38 -2.92 -13.20 -3.49
C VAL A 38 -3.40 -13.41 -4.93
N ALA A 39 -3.79 -14.63 -5.31
CA ALA A 39 -4.33 -14.91 -6.64
C ALA A 39 -5.62 -14.16 -6.95
N THR A 40 -6.35 -13.66 -5.92
CA THR A 40 -7.50 -12.76 -6.09
C THR A 40 -7.06 -11.37 -6.54
N TRP A 41 -5.88 -10.92 -6.12
CA TRP A 41 -5.35 -9.58 -6.38
C TRP A 41 -4.36 -9.54 -7.54
N CYS A 42 -3.60 -10.61 -7.74
CA CYS A 42 -2.51 -10.70 -8.70
C CYS A 42 -2.31 -12.17 -9.10
N PRO A 43 -2.92 -12.64 -10.20
CA PRO A 43 -2.88 -14.06 -10.60
C PRO A 43 -1.48 -14.62 -10.82
N GLY A 44 -0.60 -13.86 -11.48
CA GLY A 44 0.79 -14.27 -11.77
C GLY A 44 1.76 -14.17 -10.59
N TYR A 45 1.30 -13.71 -9.41
CA TYR A 45 2.19 -13.33 -8.30
C TYR A 45 3.14 -14.44 -7.83
N ALA A 46 2.64 -15.67 -7.74
CA ALA A 46 3.40 -16.80 -7.19
C ALA A 46 4.60 -17.21 -8.06
N GLU A 47 4.56 -16.90 -9.36
CA GLU A 47 5.59 -17.20 -10.34
C GLU A 47 6.39 -15.96 -10.77
N ALA A 48 5.87 -14.77 -10.48
CA ALA A 48 6.48 -13.50 -10.83
C ALA A 48 7.85 -13.31 -10.16
N PRO A 49 8.80 -12.61 -10.82
CA PRO A 49 10.07 -12.20 -10.22
C PRO A 49 9.83 -11.23 -9.06
N ILE A 50 10.82 -11.07 -8.18
CA ILE A 50 10.67 -10.30 -6.93
C ILE A 50 10.30 -8.83 -7.21
N GLU A 51 10.81 -8.26 -8.29
CA GLU A 51 10.55 -6.89 -8.73
C GLU A 51 9.07 -6.67 -9.06
N ASP A 52 8.44 -7.63 -9.76
CA ASP A 52 7.02 -7.57 -10.09
C ASP A 52 6.14 -7.79 -8.86
N ARG A 53 6.59 -8.60 -7.90
CA ARG A 53 5.92 -8.76 -6.61
C ARG A 53 5.97 -7.49 -5.77
N ARG A 54 7.08 -6.74 -5.79
CA ARG A 54 7.16 -5.41 -5.17
C ARG A 54 6.25 -4.41 -5.90
N ALA A 55 6.23 -4.45 -7.24
CA ALA A 55 5.33 -3.63 -8.05
C ALA A 55 3.85 -3.90 -7.72
N PHE A 56 3.48 -5.15 -7.45
CA PHE A 56 2.14 -5.47 -6.95
C PHE A 56 1.81 -4.74 -5.65
N TRP A 57 2.69 -4.81 -4.65
CA TRP A 57 2.45 -4.17 -3.35
C TRP A 57 2.36 -2.65 -3.46
N ALA A 58 3.27 -2.02 -4.22
CA ALA A 58 3.20 -0.59 -4.53
C ALA A 58 1.89 -0.25 -5.28
N GLY A 59 1.49 -1.10 -6.22
CA GLY A 59 0.22 -0.98 -6.95
C GLY A 59 -0.98 -1.00 -6.01
N LEU A 60 -1.02 -1.95 -5.08
CA LEU A 60 -2.09 -2.07 -4.10
C LEU A 60 -2.16 -0.84 -3.18
N MET A 61 -0.99 -0.33 -2.73
CA MET A 61 -0.89 0.92 -1.97
C MET A 61 -1.46 2.09 -2.79
N SER A 62 -1.10 2.21 -4.07
CA SER A 62 -1.61 3.27 -4.95
C SER A 62 -3.13 3.21 -5.15
N ALA A 63 -3.68 1.99 -5.21
CA ALA A 63 -5.11 1.75 -5.37
C ALA A 63 -5.91 2.14 -4.12
N VAL A 64 -5.41 1.81 -2.92
CA VAL A 64 -6.10 2.19 -1.68
C VAL A 64 -5.93 3.68 -1.36
N ALA A 65 -4.78 4.27 -1.65
CA ALA A 65 -4.51 5.71 -1.49
C ALA A 65 -5.55 6.59 -2.20
N ARG A 66 -6.08 6.13 -3.35
CA ARG A 66 -7.18 6.79 -4.05
C ARG A 66 -8.40 7.01 -3.15
N TYR A 67 -8.77 5.98 -2.39
CA TYR A 67 -9.94 6.00 -1.52
C TYR A 67 -9.68 6.66 -0.17
N GLU A 68 -8.43 6.71 0.27
CA GLU A 68 -8.04 7.37 1.52
C GLU A 68 -7.92 8.88 1.36
N SER A 69 -7.22 9.35 0.33
CA SER A 69 -6.88 10.77 0.17
C SER A 69 -7.08 11.32 -1.24
N THR A 70 -7.44 10.48 -2.21
CA THR A 70 -7.32 10.82 -3.65
C THR A 70 -5.88 11.25 -3.99
N TRP A 71 -4.90 10.54 -3.43
CA TRP A 71 -3.46 10.82 -3.59
C TRP A 71 -3.04 12.22 -3.16
N ASN A 72 -3.72 12.82 -2.19
CA ASN A 72 -3.38 14.16 -1.70
C ASN A 72 -2.41 14.06 -0.51
N PRO A 73 -1.13 14.46 -0.66
CA PRO A 73 -0.16 14.40 0.43
C PRO A 73 -0.46 15.40 1.55
N GLN A 74 -1.26 16.44 1.27
CA GLN A 74 -1.67 17.44 2.27
C GLN A 74 -3.00 17.08 2.97
N ALA A 75 -3.56 15.90 2.67
CA ALA A 75 -4.84 15.47 3.26
C ALA A 75 -4.77 15.36 4.78
N SER A 76 -5.88 15.71 5.42
CA SER A 76 -6.03 15.72 6.87
C SER A 76 -7.45 15.28 7.23
N GLY A 77 -7.66 13.97 7.37
CA GLY A 77 -8.96 13.36 7.65
C GLY A 77 -9.26 13.22 9.14
N GLY A 78 -10.52 12.92 9.45
CA GLY A 78 -10.98 12.64 10.82
C GLY A 78 -10.72 13.78 11.81
N GLY A 79 -10.80 15.03 11.35
CA GLY A 79 -10.52 16.21 12.18
C GLY A 79 -9.03 16.45 12.45
N GLY A 80 -8.13 15.99 11.59
CA GLY A 80 -6.68 16.14 11.77
C GLY A 80 -5.98 14.93 12.38
N ARG A 81 -6.69 13.80 12.51
CA ARG A 81 -6.14 12.57 13.08
C ARG A 81 -5.35 11.74 12.07
N TYR A 82 -5.72 11.81 10.79
CA TYR A 82 -5.19 10.96 9.72
C TYR A 82 -4.58 11.81 8.63
N ILE A 83 -3.32 11.59 8.31
CA ILE A 83 -2.49 12.54 7.57
C ILE A 83 -1.95 11.91 6.28
N GLY A 84 -1.94 12.72 5.23
CA GLY A 84 -1.26 12.45 3.98
C GLY A 84 -1.90 11.38 3.11
N VAL A 85 -1.09 10.85 2.19
CA VAL A 85 -1.50 9.99 1.07
C VAL A 85 -2.24 8.75 1.56
N MET A 86 -1.74 8.12 2.62
CA MET A 86 -2.25 6.88 3.19
C MET A 86 -3.07 7.09 4.47
N GLN A 87 -3.37 8.35 4.83
CA GLN A 87 -4.19 8.70 6.00
C GLN A 87 -3.70 8.05 7.30
N ILE A 88 -2.40 8.14 7.55
CA ILE A 88 -1.74 7.57 8.74
C ILE A 88 -1.83 8.54 9.91
N SER A 89 -2.06 8.02 11.12
CA SER A 89 -2.01 8.84 12.33
C SER A 89 -0.60 8.90 12.93
N PRO A 90 -0.16 10.03 13.51
CA PRO A 90 1.09 10.12 14.28
C PRO A 90 1.27 9.02 15.33
N VAL A 91 0.17 8.63 15.98
CA VAL A 91 0.16 7.56 16.99
C VAL A 91 0.47 6.21 16.36
N SER A 92 -0.15 5.89 15.21
CA SER A 92 0.12 4.65 14.47
C SER A 92 1.56 4.64 13.96
N ALA A 93 2.03 5.74 13.36
CA ALA A 93 3.39 5.87 12.88
C ALA A 93 4.42 5.65 14.00
N SER A 94 4.22 6.28 15.16
CA SER A 94 5.05 6.09 16.35
C SER A 94 5.04 4.65 16.85
N TYR A 95 3.86 4.01 16.92
CA TYR A 95 3.72 2.61 17.33
C TYR A 95 4.46 1.65 16.37
N HIS A 96 4.43 1.95 15.07
CA HIS A 96 5.14 1.18 14.07
C HIS A 96 6.61 1.58 13.94
N GLN A 97 7.07 2.59 14.67
CA GLN A 97 8.44 3.12 14.64
C GLN A 97 8.84 3.58 13.22
N CYS A 98 7.90 4.27 12.54
CA CYS A 98 8.19 4.95 11.28
C CYS A 98 9.12 6.15 11.52
N GLU A 99 9.93 6.49 10.53
CA GLU A 99 10.76 7.71 10.56
C GLU A 99 9.87 8.95 10.65
N ALA A 100 8.94 9.12 9.70
CA ALA A 100 7.89 10.13 9.80
C ALA A 100 6.83 9.74 10.83
N ASN A 101 6.72 10.51 11.91
CA ASN A 101 5.76 10.26 12.97
C ASN A 101 5.04 11.50 13.49
N THR A 102 5.32 12.68 12.93
CA THR A 102 4.60 13.92 13.17
C THR A 102 3.62 14.26 12.04
N VAL A 103 2.71 15.21 12.29
CA VAL A 103 1.77 15.68 11.25
C VAL A 103 2.50 16.35 10.08
N SER A 104 3.61 17.05 10.32
CA SER A 104 4.36 17.71 9.25
C SER A 104 5.12 16.72 8.38
N GLU A 105 5.77 15.73 8.98
CA GLU A 105 6.50 14.67 8.26
C GLU A 105 5.53 13.80 7.46
N LEU A 106 4.39 13.40 8.07
CA LEU A 106 3.38 12.59 7.37
C LEU A 106 2.68 13.32 6.20
N LYS A 107 2.92 14.62 6.01
CA LYS A 107 2.49 15.37 4.81
C LYS A 107 3.49 15.30 3.65
N ASP A 108 4.70 14.81 3.89
CA ASP A 108 5.58 14.37 2.83
C ASP A 108 5.03 13.06 2.24
N GLY A 109 4.88 13.02 0.92
CA GLY A 109 4.27 11.87 0.25
C GLY A 109 5.15 10.62 0.31
N SER A 110 6.47 10.78 0.15
CA SER A 110 7.41 9.66 0.16
C SER A 110 7.55 9.10 1.57
N GLU A 111 7.71 9.95 2.59
CA GLU A 111 7.82 9.49 3.98
C GLU A 111 6.50 8.82 4.47
N ASN A 112 5.34 9.33 4.04
CA ASN A 112 4.05 8.73 4.34
C ASN A 112 3.91 7.33 3.71
N LEU A 113 4.36 7.17 2.46
CA LEU A 113 4.32 5.90 1.74
C LEU A 113 5.33 4.88 2.29
N GLU A 114 6.50 5.33 2.73
CA GLU A 114 7.47 4.49 3.43
C GLU A 114 6.87 3.92 4.72
N CYS A 115 6.29 4.77 5.57
CA CYS A 115 5.61 4.32 6.79
C CYS A 115 4.46 3.33 6.47
N ALA A 116 3.70 3.59 5.39
CA ALA A 116 2.66 2.67 4.93
C ALA A 116 3.22 1.30 4.52
N ALA A 117 4.36 1.25 3.81
CA ALA A 117 5.02 0.00 3.43
C ALA A 117 5.40 -0.81 4.69
N GLN A 118 5.96 -0.16 5.72
CA GLN A 118 6.33 -0.79 6.98
C GLN A 118 5.11 -1.34 7.74
N MET A 119 4.05 -0.54 7.86
CA MET A 119 2.79 -0.95 8.52
C MET A 119 2.16 -2.15 7.81
N MET A 120 2.04 -2.08 6.48
CA MET A 120 1.49 -3.16 5.65
C MET A 120 2.32 -4.43 5.76
N ALA A 121 3.65 -4.34 5.69
CA ALA A 121 4.54 -5.50 5.79
C ALA A 121 4.29 -6.30 7.06
N LYS A 122 4.25 -5.61 8.21
CA LYS A 122 3.96 -6.23 9.51
C LYS A 122 2.57 -6.89 9.53
N ALA A 123 1.57 -6.24 8.93
CA ALA A 123 0.20 -6.76 8.93
C ALA A 123 0.01 -7.98 8.02
N VAL A 124 0.59 -7.96 6.82
CA VAL A 124 0.56 -9.08 5.86
C VAL A 124 1.34 -10.27 6.41
N ALA A 125 2.55 -10.06 6.94
CA ALA A 125 3.35 -11.13 7.53
C ALA A 125 2.64 -11.80 8.71
N ARG A 126 1.94 -11.03 9.55
CA ARG A 126 1.15 -11.59 10.66
C ARG A 126 0.01 -12.48 10.18
N ASP A 127 -0.66 -12.10 9.11
CA ASP A 127 -1.93 -12.74 8.71
C ASP A 127 -1.78 -13.77 7.58
N GLY A 128 -0.68 -13.73 6.82
CA GLY A 128 -0.49 -14.55 5.62
C GLY A 128 -1.50 -14.24 4.51
N LEU A 129 -2.09 -13.04 4.51
CA LEU A 129 -3.18 -12.62 3.63
C LEU A 129 -2.91 -11.19 3.14
N VAL A 130 -3.31 -10.91 1.90
CA VAL A 130 -3.38 -9.56 1.33
C VAL A 130 -4.43 -8.76 2.10
N VAL A 131 -5.71 -9.18 2.10
CA VAL A 131 -6.76 -8.50 2.90
C VAL A 131 -7.70 -9.42 3.67
N GLY A 132 -7.75 -10.72 3.38
CA GLY A 132 -8.56 -11.71 4.11
C GLY A 132 -10.01 -11.30 4.37
N GLY A 133 -10.77 -11.00 3.31
CA GLY A 133 -12.16 -10.53 3.42
C GLY A 133 -12.31 -9.04 3.75
N GLY A 134 -11.21 -8.32 4.00
CA GLY A 134 -11.17 -6.86 4.12
C GLY A 134 -10.73 -6.31 5.48
N ASN A 135 -10.44 -7.17 6.46
CA ASN A 135 -10.02 -6.77 7.81
C ASN A 135 -8.76 -7.49 8.30
N ARG A 136 -8.06 -8.18 7.40
CA ARG A 136 -6.76 -8.85 7.61
C ARG A 136 -5.73 -8.23 6.67
N GLY A 137 -4.46 -8.61 6.82
CA GLY A 137 -3.36 -8.06 6.02
C GLY A 137 -3.37 -6.53 6.02
N ILE A 138 -3.23 -5.92 4.84
CA ILE A 138 -3.33 -4.46 4.68
C ILE A 138 -4.71 -3.93 5.12
N GLY A 139 -5.78 -4.71 5.02
CA GLY A 139 -7.14 -4.29 5.41
C GLY A 139 -7.33 -4.00 6.91
N ARG A 140 -6.34 -4.26 7.75
CA ARG A 140 -6.39 -3.92 9.18
C ARG A 140 -6.33 -2.43 9.43
N ASP A 141 -5.44 -1.76 8.73
CA ASP A 141 -5.17 -0.34 8.90
C ASP A 141 -5.98 0.51 7.92
N TRP A 142 -6.19 0.00 6.69
CA TRP A 142 -6.88 0.75 5.64
C TRP A 142 -8.35 0.33 5.47
N MET A 143 -9.25 1.21 5.92
CA MET A 143 -10.69 0.96 5.99
C MET A 143 -11.42 0.80 4.64
N PRO A 144 -10.97 1.35 3.49
CA PRO A 144 -11.59 1.09 2.20
C PRO A 144 -11.70 -0.39 1.87
N PHE A 145 -10.80 -1.23 2.39
CA PHE A 145 -10.89 -2.67 2.26
C PHE A 145 -12.08 -3.29 3.00
N ARG A 146 -12.78 -2.58 3.89
CA ARG A 146 -14.01 -3.11 4.53
C ARG A 146 -15.22 -3.07 3.61
N ASN A 147 -15.22 -2.19 2.62
CA ASN A 147 -16.28 -2.08 1.63
C ASN A 147 -16.05 -3.05 0.46
N ALA A 148 -17.03 -3.92 0.18
CA ALA A 148 -16.89 -4.97 -0.84
C ALA A 148 -16.72 -4.43 -2.26
N GLU A 149 -17.42 -3.36 -2.61
CA GLU A 149 -17.34 -2.75 -3.94
C GLU A 149 -15.98 -2.09 -4.17
N LYS A 150 -15.48 -1.35 -3.18
CA LYS A 150 -14.12 -0.76 -3.22
C LYS A 150 -13.05 -1.83 -3.30
N ARG A 151 -13.17 -2.91 -2.50
CA ARG A 151 -12.26 -4.07 -2.61
C ARG A 151 -12.25 -4.65 -4.02
N ALA A 152 -13.43 -4.91 -4.58
CA ALA A 152 -13.56 -5.47 -5.92
C ALA A 152 -12.94 -4.56 -6.98
N ALA A 153 -13.13 -3.24 -6.86
CA ALA A 153 -12.51 -2.27 -7.76
C ALA A 153 -10.97 -2.24 -7.65
N MET A 154 -10.42 -2.26 -6.43
CA MET A 154 -8.96 -2.30 -6.22
C MET A 154 -8.36 -3.62 -6.71
N ALA A 155 -9.03 -4.76 -6.47
CA ALA A 155 -8.62 -6.06 -6.98
C ALA A 155 -8.67 -6.07 -8.52
N ALA A 156 -9.76 -5.62 -9.14
CA ALA A 156 -9.88 -5.56 -10.59
C ALA A 156 -8.77 -4.71 -11.22
N TRP A 157 -8.42 -3.58 -10.60
CA TRP A 157 -7.32 -2.74 -11.08
C TRP A 157 -5.96 -3.44 -10.94
N THR A 158 -5.61 -3.96 -9.75
CA THR A 158 -4.30 -4.63 -9.52
C THR A 158 -4.13 -5.84 -10.43
N ARG A 159 -5.17 -6.67 -10.58
CA ARG A 159 -5.18 -7.83 -11.47
C ARG A 159 -4.95 -7.49 -12.93
N ALA A 160 -5.26 -6.27 -13.37
CA ALA A 160 -5.12 -5.84 -14.77
C ALA A 160 -3.70 -5.37 -15.10
N GLN A 161 -2.81 -5.22 -14.11
CA GLN A 161 -1.48 -4.67 -14.33
C GLN A 161 -0.52 -5.70 -14.94
N PRO A 162 0.48 -5.27 -15.75
CA PRO A 162 1.39 -6.17 -16.43
C PRO A 162 2.16 -7.09 -15.48
N TYR A 163 2.58 -6.57 -14.32
CA TYR A 163 3.26 -7.32 -13.26
C TYR A 163 2.38 -8.35 -12.54
N CYS A 164 1.11 -8.49 -12.93
CA CYS A 164 0.17 -9.48 -12.40
C CYS A 164 -0.36 -10.48 -13.44
N GLN A 165 0.01 -10.34 -14.72
CA GLN A 165 -0.50 -11.21 -15.79
C GLN A 165 0.27 -12.51 -15.94
N GLY A 166 1.56 -12.54 -15.58
CA GLY A 166 2.47 -13.64 -15.93
C GLY A 166 3.03 -13.50 -17.34
#